data_AF-A0A7W0QMM8-F1
#
_entry.id   AF-A0A7W0QMM8-F1
#
_cell.length_a   1.000
_cell.length_b   1.000
_cell.length_c   1.000
_cell.angle_alpha   90.00
_cell.angle_beta   90.00
_cell.angle_gamma   90.00
#
_symmetry.space_group_name_H-M   'P 1'
#
loop_
_entity.id
_entity.type
_entity.pdbx_description
1 polymer ?
#
loop_
_entity_poly.entity_id
_entity_poly.type
_entity_poly.pdbx_seq_one_letter_code
_entity_poly.pdbx_strand_id
1 'polypeptide(L)'
;MMPLAHGIGGVRDLPVPESLFFTTAAIVLVVSFVLLGALWRRPLLDGHQEGRKLPRALQVILQSRALRVALGLMSVGLLVLTLATALLGTTLELLNFAPTFVYVIFWLGLPLFSVLLGDVWRVLSPWRAIADATVWAIERTGRVAGPVLDSPWRHGRYPAAVALFAFVALELAHPRPA
;
A
#
# COMPACT_ATOMS: atom_id res chain seq x y z
N MET A 1 11.33 29.60 -14.60
CA MET A 1 10.46 28.44 -14.37
C MET A 1 11.24 27.47 -13.50
N MET A 2 10.78 27.19 -12.28
CA MET A 2 11.50 26.30 -11.36
C MET A 2 11.16 24.84 -11.73
N PRO A 3 12.13 24.00 -12.09
CA PRO A 3 11.87 22.58 -12.30
C PRO A 3 11.57 21.92 -10.95
N LEU A 4 10.32 21.50 -10.74
CA LEU A 4 9.85 20.73 -9.58
C LEU A 4 10.08 19.22 -9.77
N ALA A 5 11.34 18.80 -9.94
CA ALA A 5 11.67 17.38 -9.95
C ALA A 5 12.92 17.14 -9.08
N HIS A 6 12.72 16.55 -7.91
CA HIS A 6 13.80 15.96 -7.11
C HIS A 6 13.34 14.60 -6.61
N GLY A 7 14.10 13.57 -6.99
CA GLY A 7 14.03 12.23 -6.40
C GLY A 7 14.98 12.12 -5.21
N ILE A 8 14.69 11.13 -4.37
CA ILE A 8 15.37 10.84 -3.11
C ILE A 8 16.86 10.48 -3.37
N GLY A 9 17.79 11.27 -2.82
CA GLY A 9 19.16 10.82 -2.51
C GLY A 9 20.30 11.12 -3.50
N GLY A 10 21.19 12.03 -3.09
CA GLY A 10 22.65 11.86 -3.17
C GLY A 10 23.38 12.22 -4.48
N VAL A 11 22.89 11.81 -5.65
CA VAL A 11 23.63 12.00 -6.91
C VAL A 11 22.85 12.94 -7.82
N ARG A 12 23.27 14.21 -7.83
CA ARG A 12 22.70 15.25 -8.72
C ARG A 12 23.30 15.24 -10.12
N ASP A 13 24.48 14.64 -10.28
CA ASP A 13 25.17 14.57 -11.56
C ASP A 13 24.84 13.25 -12.24
N LEU A 14 23.94 13.30 -13.23
CA LEU A 14 23.76 12.16 -14.12
C LEU A 14 25.08 11.93 -14.88
N PRO A 15 25.57 10.67 -14.99
CA PRO A 15 26.74 10.36 -15.81
C PRO A 15 26.49 10.56 -17.33
N VAL A 16 25.27 10.97 -17.69
CA VAL A 16 24.77 11.16 -19.05
C VAL A 16 24.06 12.51 -19.18
N PRO A 17 24.08 13.15 -20.37
CA PRO A 17 23.36 14.39 -20.60
C PRO A 17 21.88 14.31 -20.24
N GLU A 18 21.39 15.33 -19.54
CA GLU A 18 20.01 15.43 -19.05
C GLU A 18 18.98 15.24 -20.16
N SER A 19 19.21 15.85 -21.33
CA SER A 19 18.34 15.72 -22.50
C SER A 19 18.25 14.28 -23.00
N LEU A 20 19.37 13.55 -23.03
CA LEU A 20 19.40 12.13 -23.43
C LEU A 20 18.66 11.27 -22.41
N PHE A 21 18.83 11.54 -21.12
CA PHE A 21 18.13 10.80 -20.06
C PHE A 21 16.62 10.95 -20.18
N PHE A 22 16.10 12.19 -20.19
CA PHE A 22 14.66 12.42 -20.26
C PHE A 22 14.04 11.95 -21.58
N THR A 23 14.73 12.16 -22.71
CA THR A 23 14.23 11.68 -24.01
C THR A 23 14.16 10.16 -24.04
N THR A 24 15.18 9.47 -23.54
CA THR A 24 15.20 8.01 -23.48
C THR A 24 14.15 7.48 -22.51
N ALA A 25 14.02 8.07 -21.32
CA ALA A 25 13.00 7.69 -20.34
C ALA A 25 11.58 7.85 -20.91
N ALA A 26 11.30 8.96 -21.60
CA ALA A 26 10.02 9.20 -22.26
C ALA A 26 9.74 8.18 -23.36
N ILE A 27 10.72 7.89 -24.21
CA ILE A 27 10.61 6.88 -25.27
C ILE A 27 10.33 5.51 -24.66
N VAL A 28 11.13 5.07 -23.68
CA VAL A 28 10.96 3.77 -23.00
C VAL A 28 9.57 3.68 -22.36
N LEU A 29 9.10 4.74 -21.71
CA LEU A 29 7.77 4.80 -21.10
C LEU A 29 6.68 4.60 -22.17
N VAL A 30 6.69 5.41 -23.24
CA VAL A 30 5.70 5.34 -24.31
C VAL A 30 5.70 3.96 -24.98
N VAL A 31 6.90 3.47 -25.35
CA VAL A 31 7.05 2.14 -25.98
C VAL A 31 6.56 1.04 -25.06
N SER A 32 6.86 1.09 -23.75
CA SER A 32 6.39 0.09 -22.79
C SER A 32 4.87 0.05 -22.70
N PHE A 33 4.19 1.20 -22.65
CA PHE A 33 2.73 1.27 -22.64
C PHE A 33 2.10 0.82 -23.96
N VAL A 34 2.69 1.19 -25.10
CA VAL A 34 2.24 0.73 -26.42
C VAL A 34 2.39 -0.79 -26.54
N LEU A 35 3.53 -1.35 -26.13
CA LEU A 35 3.75 -2.79 -26.12
C LEU A 35 2.79 -3.49 -25.15
N LEU A 36 2.58 -2.94 -23.95
CA LEU A 36 1.64 -3.49 -22.99
C LEU A 36 0.23 -3.53 -23.59
N GLY A 37 -0.25 -2.44 -24.19
CA GLY A 37 -1.56 -2.40 -24.84
C GLY A 37 -1.67 -3.31 -26.07
N ALA A 38 -0.60 -3.46 -26.86
CA ALA A 38 -0.59 -4.26 -28.08
C ALA A 38 -0.42 -5.76 -27.83
N LEU A 39 0.41 -6.16 -26.85
CA LEU A 39 0.73 -7.55 -26.53
C LEU A 39 -0.18 -8.12 -25.44
N TRP A 40 -0.59 -7.33 -24.44
CA TRP A 40 -1.43 -7.80 -23.33
C TRP A 40 -2.93 -7.73 -23.67
N ARG A 41 -3.35 -8.52 -24.67
CA ARG A 41 -4.75 -8.50 -25.17
C ARG A 41 -5.72 -9.34 -24.35
N ARG A 42 -5.21 -10.18 -23.45
CA ARG A 42 -6.01 -11.09 -22.61
C ARG A 42 -5.52 -11.04 -21.17
N PRO A 43 -6.41 -11.07 -20.17
CA PRO A 43 -6.04 -11.09 -18.76
C PRO A 43 -5.44 -12.46 -18.41
N LEU A 44 -4.12 -12.59 -18.58
CA LEU A 44 -3.38 -13.84 -18.30
C LEU A 44 -3.43 -14.26 -16.82
N LEU A 45 -3.79 -13.34 -15.93
CA LEU A 45 -3.83 -13.54 -14.48
C LEU A 45 -5.20 -14.02 -13.96
N ASP A 46 -6.26 -13.99 -14.77
CA ASP A 46 -7.62 -14.35 -14.31
C ASP A 46 -7.74 -15.81 -13.87
N GLY A 47 -6.97 -16.73 -14.46
CA GLY A 47 -6.96 -18.15 -14.08
C GLY A 47 -6.13 -18.48 -12.83
N HIS A 48 -5.36 -17.54 -12.29
CA HIS A 48 -4.45 -17.76 -11.16
C HIS A 48 -4.93 -17.10 -9.86
N GLN A 49 -6.14 -16.53 -9.86
CA GLN A 49 -6.68 -15.77 -8.72
C GLN A 49 -6.90 -16.62 -7.46
N GLU A 50 -7.15 -17.93 -7.59
CA GLU A 50 -7.45 -18.79 -6.44
C GLU A 50 -6.21 -19.10 -5.57
N GLY A 51 -5.01 -18.77 -6.06
CA GLY A 51 -3.75 -19.03 -5.35
C GLY A 51 -3.53 -20.52 -5.07
N ARG A 52 -2.48 -20.83 -4.30
CA ARG A 52 -2.21 -22.21 -3.84
C ARG A 52 -2.71 -22.36 -2.41
N LYS A 53 -3.49 -23.41 -2.14
CA LYS A 53 -3.95 -23.73 -0.78
C LYS A 53 -2.73 -24.07 0.09
N LEU A 54 -2.60 -23.36 1.21
CA LEU A 54 -1.59 -23.64 2.23
C LEU A 54 -1.81 -25.03 2.85
N PRO A 55 -0.76 -25.69 3.38
CA PRO A 55 -0.92 -26.91 4.16
C PRO A 55 -1.89 -26.73 5.32
N ARG A 56 -2.67 -27.77 5.65
CA ARG A 56 -3.74 -27.70 6.68
C ARG A 56 -3.23 -27.21 8.04
N ALA A 57 -2.01 -27.61 8.45
CA ALA A 57 -1.41 -27.16 9.71
C ALA A 57 -1.19 -25.63 9.74
N LEU A 58 -0.65 -25.06 8.66
CA LEU A 58 -0.48 -23.61 8.50
C LEU A 58 -1.83 -22.89 8.47
N GLN A 59 -2.84 -23.45 7.82
CA GLN A 59 -4.19 -22.87 7.81
C GLN A 59 -4.77 -22.78 9.22
N VAL A 60 -4.65 -23.82 10.05
CA VAL A 60 -5.16 -23.83 11.43
C VAL A 60 -4.47 -22.77 12.29
N ILE A 61 -3.14 -22.64 12.17
CA ILE A 61 -2.38 -21.63 12.92
C ILE A 61 -2.76 -20.23 12.46
N LEU A 62 -2.77 -19.97 11.14
CA LEU A 62 -3.08 -18.67 10.55
C LEU A 62 -4.52 -18.23 10.77
N GLN A 63 -5.44 -19.18 10.92
CA GLN A 63 -6.86 -18.92 11.22
C GLN A 63 -7.15 -18.88 12.73
N SER A 64 -6.16 -19.10 13.59
CA SER A 64 -6.37 -19.04 15.02
C SER A 64 -6.80 -17.64 15.46
N ARG A 65 -7.83 -17.57 16.31
CA ARG A 65 -8.36 -16.30 16.82
C ARG A 65 -7.30 -15.49 17.56
N ALA A 66 -6.45 -16.17 18.33
CA ALA A 66 -5.36 -15.53 19.08
C ALA A 66 -4.37 -14.84 18.14
N LEU A 67 -3.92 -15.52 17.08
CA LEU A 67 -3.00 -14.91 16.12
C LEU A 67 -3.65 -13.75 15.36
N ARG A 68 -4.91 -13.91 14.92
CA ARG A 68 -5.64 -12.82 14.25
C ARG A 68 -5.76 -11.58 15.15
N VAL A 69 -6.08 -11.76 16.43
CA VAL A 69 -6.16 -10.65 17.40
C VAL A 69 -4.79 -10.04 17.64
N ALA A 70 -3.74 -10.85 17.83
CA ALA A 70 -2.38 -10.35 18.06
C ALA A 70 -1.86 -9.55 16.85
N LEU A 71 -2.00 -10.07 15.63
CA LEU A 71 -1.60 -9.39 14.40
C LEU A 71 -2.48 -8.16 14.14
N GLY A 72 -3.78 -8.23 14.44
CA GLY A 72 -4.67 -7.09 14.35
C GLY A 72 -4.27 -5.95 15.29
N LEU A 73 -4.01 -6.26 16.57
CA LEU A 73 -3.53 -5.30 17.56
C LEU A 73 -2.18 -4.70 17.16
N MET A 74 -1.25 -5.53 16.69
CA MET A 74 0.04 -5.06 16.18
C MET A 74 -0.14 -4.09 15.01
N SER A 75 -1.00 -4.42 14.05
CA SER A 75 -1.25 -3.60 12.86
C SER A 75 -1.92 -2.27 13.22
N VAL A 76 -2.91 -2.28 14.12
CA VAL A 76 -3.54 -1.07 14.64
C VAL A 76 -2.53 -0.24 15.45
N GLY A 77 -1.69 -0.87 16.27
CA GLY A 77 -0.63 -0.20 17.01
C GLY A 77 0.38 0.49 16.10
N LEU A 78 0.80 -0.18 15.01
CA LEU A 78 1.67 0.41 13.99
C LEU A 78 0.99 1.58 13.28
N LEU A 79 -0.30 1.49 12.96
CA LEU A 79 -1.06 2.60 12.39
C LEU A 79 -1.09 3.80 13.34
N VAL A 80 -1.41 3.58 14.62
CA VAL A 80 -1.44 4.64 15.64
C VAL A 80 -0.06 5.26 15.83
N LEU A 81 1.00 4.44 15.90
CA LEU A 81 2.37 4.92 16.01
C LEU A 81 2.78 5.75 14.80
N THR A 82 2.44 5.31 13.59
CA THR A 82 2.69 6.05 12.35
C THR A 82 1.99 7.40 12.38
N LEU A 83 0.71 7.45 12.76
CA LEU A 83 -0.03 8.70 12.85
C LEU A 83 0.51 9.62 13.96
N ALA A 84 0.85 9.07 15.12
CA ALA A 84 1.41 9.84 16.23
C ALA A 84 2.77 10.46 15.85
N THR A 85 3.63 9.70 15.19
CA THR A 85 4.95 10.18 14.76
C THR A 85 4.85 11.12 13.54
N ALA A 86 3.84 10.96 12.69
CA ALA A 86 3.57 11.92 11.61
C ALA A 86 3.06 13.27 12.13
N LEU A 87 2.21 13.28 13.18
CA LEU A 87 1.56 14.50 13.68
C LEU A 87 2.38 15.20 14.78
N LEU A 88 3.04 14.44 15.64
CA LEU A 88 3.74 14.94 16.84
C LEU A 88 5.24 14.67 16.80
N GLY A 89 5.72 13.88 15.84
CA GLY A 89 7.12 13.49 15.76
C GLY A 89 8.02 14.57 15.17
N THR A 90 9.31 14.24 15.07
CA THR A 90 10.33 15.12 14.53
C THR A 90 10.13 15.40 13.04
N THR A 91 10.47 16.61 12.60
CA THR A 91 10.47 16.96 11.17
C THR A 91 11.70 16.43 10.43
N LEU A 92 12.68 15.87 11.15
CA LEU A 92 13.84 15.20 10.56
C LEU A 92 13.47 13.79 10.11
N GLU A 93 13.36 13.59 8.79
CA GLU A 93 12.90 12.34 8.15
C GLU A 93 13.64 11.09 8.64
N LEU A 94 14.98 11.13 8.73
CA LEU A 94 15.80 10.00 9.19
C LEU A 94 15.53 9.58 10.65
N LEU A 95 14.97 10.49 11.45
CA LEU A 95 14.65 10.25 12.86
C LEU A 95 13.15 10.05 13.08
N ASN A 96 12.32 10.24 12.05
CA ASN A 96 10.90 10.03 12.12
C ASN A 96 10.55 8.61 11.62
N PHE A 97 9.78 7.89 12.42
CA PHE A 97 9.31 6.56 12.07
C PHE A 97 8.37 6.57 10.87
N ALA A 98 7.47 7.57 10.77
CA ALA A 98 6.38 7.55 9.80
C ALA A 98 6.85 7.52 8.34
N PRO A 99 7.79 8.37 7.88
CA PRO A 99 8.25 8.33 6.50
C PRO A 99 8.92 7.00 6.13
N THR A 100 9.83 6.51 6.97
CA THR A 100 10.52 5.23 6.73
C THR A 100 9.53 4.07 6.70
N PHE A 101 8.60 4.03 7.65
CA PHE A 101 7.62 2.95 7.72
C PHE A 101 6.68 2.96 6.51
N VAL A 102 6.15 4.13 6.13
CA VAL A 102 5.18 4.24 5.02
C VAL A 102 5.86 4.00 3.67
N TYR A 103 6.94 4.71 3.35
CA TYR A 103 7.54 4.66 2.01
C TYR A 103 8.45 3.47 1.77
N VAL A 104 9.14 2.96 2.80
CA VAL A 104 10.06 1.83 2.63
C VAL A 104 9.40 0.52 3.03
N ILE A 105 8.97 0.44 4.29
CA ILE A 105 8.50 -0.85 4.84
C ILE A 105 7.14 -1.24 4.25
N PHE A 106 6.18 -0.31 4.25
CA PHE A 106 4.83 -0.58 3.77
C PHE A 106 4.75 -0.52 2.24
N TRP A 107 5.18 0.58 1.62
CA TRP A 107 4.99 0.79 0.19
C TRP A 107 5.86 -0.13 -0.68
N LEU A 108 7.13 -0.34 -0.33
CA LEU A 108 8.02 -1.25 -1.06
C LEU A 108 8.03 -2.67 -0.48
N GLY A 109 8.09 -2.79 0.84
CA GLY A 109 8.19 -4.08 1.52
C GLY A 109 6.94 -4.94 1.36
N LEU A 110 5.73 -4.39 1.57
CA LEU A 110 4.50 -5.19 1.56
C LEU A 110 4.24 -5.88 0.20
N PRO A 111 4.40 -5.22 -0.97
CA PRO A 111 4.30 -5.90 -2.26
C PRO A 111 5.34 -7.01 -2.41
N LEU A 112 6.60 -6.75 -2.01
CA LEU A 112 7.68 -7.75 -2.10
C LEU A 112 7.36 -8.99 -1.25
N PHE A 113 6.95 -8.79 0.00
CA PHE A 113 6.51 -9.89 0.87
C PHE A 113 5.28 -10.60 0.31
N SER A 114 4.36 -9.87 -0.33
CA SER A 114 3.15 -10.46 -0.90
C SER A 114 3.44 -11.35 -2.12
N VAL A 115 4.45 -11.00 -2.92
CA VAL A 115 4.94 -11.86 -4.01
C VAL A 115 5.54 -13.17 -3.46
N LEU A 116 6.25 -13.11 -2.34
CA LEU A 116 6.92 -14.28 -1.75
C LEU A 116 5.97 -15.19 -0.94
N LEU A 117 5.05 -14.59 -0.18
CA LEU A 117 4.26 -15.28 0.83
C LEU A 117 2.75 -15.36 0.50
N GLY A 118 2.31 -14.68 -0.57
CA GLY A 118 0.89 -14.52 -0.92
C GLY A 118 0.26 -13.29 -0.27
N ASP A 119 -1.07 -13.26 -0.14
CA ASP A 119 -1.78 -12.07 0.37
C ASP A 119 -1.59 -11.87 1.89
N VAL A 120 -0.46 -11.26 2.26
CA VAL A 120 -0.09 -10.91 3.65
C VAL A 120 -0.95 -9.75 4.17
N TRP A 121 -1.32 -8.81 3.28
CA TRP A 121 -2.12 -7.64 3.65
C TRP A 121 -3.47 -8.04 4.25
N ARG A 122 -4.07 -9.12 3.75
CA ARG A 122 -5.32 -9.65 4.31
C ARG A 122 -5.26 -9.92 5.82
N VAL A 123 -4.08 -10.27 6.35
CA VAL A 123 -3.88 -10.57 7.78
C VAL A 123 -3.39 -9.34 8.55
N LEU A 124 -2.53 -8.52 7.93
CA LEU A 124 -1.94 -7.33 8.56
C LEU A 124 -2.74 -6.04 8.38
N SER A 125 -3.93 -6.10 7.77
CA SER A 125 -4.72 -4.89 7.52
C SER A 125 -5.30 -4.33 8.83
N PRO A 126 -4.89 -3.12 9.26
CA PRO A 126 -5.46 -2.49 10.46
C PRO A 126 -6.94 -2.18 10.28
N TRP A 127 -7.38 -1.87 9.05
CA TRP A 127 -8.78 -1.60 8.73
C TRP A 127 -9.67 -2.81 8.98
N ARG A 128 -9.19 -4.02 8.63
CA ARG A 128 -9.93 -5.27 8.90
C ARG A 128 -9.97 -5.57 10.40
N ALA A 129 -8.86 -5.34 11.11
CA ALA A 129 -8.83 -5.51 12.57
C ALA A 129 -9.81 -4.56 13.28
N ILE A 130 -9.90 -3.30 12.85
CA ILE A 130 -10.86 -2.31 13.37
C ILE A 130 -12.30 -2.72 13.04
N ALA A 131 -12.56 -3.16 11.81
CA ALA A 131 -13.88 -3.65 11.42
C ALA A 131 -14.31 -4.86 12.26
N ASP A 132 -13.45 -5.87 12.41
CA ASP A 132 -13.71 -7.06 13.23
C ASP A 132 -13.99 -6.68 14.69
N ALA A 133 -13.21 -5.75 15.26
CA ALA A 133 -13.40 -5.26 16.62
C ALA A 133 -14.73 -4.50 16.79
N THR A 134 -15.12 -3.72 15.77
CA THR A 134 -16.37 -2.95 15.76
C THR A 134 -17.58 -3.88 15.68
N VAL A 135 -17.54 -4.87 14.77
CA VAL A 135 -18.56 -5.92 14.67
C VAL A 135 -18.71 -6.65 15.99
N TRP A 136 -17.60 -7.11 16.57
CA TRP A 136 -17.60 -7.80 17.86
C TRP A 136 -18.18 -6.96 18.99
N ALA A 137 -17.89 -5.66 19.02
CA ALA A 137 -18.44 -4.74 20.03
C ALA A 137 -19.96 -4.56 19.87
N ILE A 138 -20.45 -4.45 18.63
CA ILE A 138 -21.88 -4.33 18.33
C ILE A 138 -22.62 -5.61 18.72
N GLU A 139 -22.11 -6.77 18.32
CA GLU A 139 -22.73 -8.07 18.62
C GLU A 139 -22.79 -8.36 20.12
N ARG A 140 -21.82 -7.87 20.89
CA ARG A 140 -21.87 -7.93 22.36
C ARG A 140 -23.03 -7.17 22.98
N THR A 141 -23.58 -6.17 22.29
CA THR A 141 -24.76 -5.42 22.76
C THR A 141 -26.08 -6.11 22.39
N GLY A 142 -26.04 -7.31 21.79
CA GLY A 142 -27.22 -8.05 21.33
C GLY A 142 -27.78 -7.56 19.99
N ARG A 143 -27.10 -6.63 19.32
CA ARG A 143 -27.45 -6.13 17.99
C ARG A 143 -26.73 -6.95 16.92
N VAL A 144 -27.37 -7.19 15.79
CA VAL A 144 -26.71 -7.81 14.63
C VAL A 144 -25.94 -6.72 13.89
N ALA A 145 -24.63 -6.92 13.68
CA ALA A 145 -23.84 -6.01 12.87
C ALA A 145 -24.23 -6.17 11.39
N GLY A 146 -24.78 -5.11 10.80
CA GLY A 146 -25.05 -5.03 9.37
C GLY A 146 -23.91 -4.34 8.61
N PRO A 147 -23.84 -4.49 7.28
CA PRO A 147 -22.98 -3.66 6.46
C PRO A 147 -23.31 -2.18 6.68
N VAL A 148 -22.28 -1.35 6.89
CA VAL A 148 -22.45 0.11 7.08
C VAL A 148 -23.00 0.78 5.82
N LEU A 149 -22.81 0.14 4.66
CA LEU A 149 -23.23 0.62 3.35
C LEU A 149 -24.00 -0.49 2.64
N ASP A 150 -25.31 -0.29 2.46
CA ASP A 150 -26.22 -1.28 1.85
C ASP A 150 -26.05 -1.42 0.32
N SER A 151 -25.42 -0.44 -0.33
CA SER A 151 -25.26 -0.41 -1.79
C SER A 151 -23.84 -0.82 -2.19
N PRO A 152 -23.67 -1.64 -3.26
CA PRO A 152 -22.37 -1.85 -3.87
C PRO A 152 -21.89 -0.50 -4.37
N TRP A 153 -21.04 0.15 -3.58
CA TRP A 153 -20.68 1.54 -3.70
C TRP A 153 -19.96 1.75 -5.05
N ARG A 154 -20.75 2.06 -6.09
CA ARG A 154 -20.30 2.20 -7.50
C ARG A 154 -19.19 3.24 -7.65
N HIS A 155 -19.09 4.15 -6.68
CA HIS A 155 -18.13 5.24 -6.65
C HIS A 155 -16.94 5.00 -5.70
N GLY A 156 -16.70 3.77 -5.24
CA GLY A 156 -15.70 3.48 -4.17
C GLY A 156 -14.28 3.51 -4.65
N ARG A 157 -14.16 3.39 -5.96
CA ARG A 157 -12.91 3.48 -6.69
C ARG A 157 -12.41 4.91 -6.73
N TYR A 158 -13.29 5.92 -6.72
CA TYR A 158 -12.90 7.32 -6.77
C TYR A 158 -12.15 7.80 -5.52
N PRO A 159 -12.64 7.62 -4.28
CA PRO A 159 -11.89 8.04 -3.10
C PRO A 159 -10.57 7.28 -2.97
N ALA A 160 -10.54 6.00 -3.34
CA ALA A 160 -9.30 5.23 -3.39
C ALA A 160 -8.32 5.78 -4.43
N ALA A 161 -8.78 6.10 -5.63
CA ALA A 161 -7.97 6.69 -6.70
C ALA A 161 -7.45 8.08 -6.31
N VAL A 162 -8.28 8.91 -5.69
CA VAL A 162 -7.90 10.25 -5.20
C VAL A 162 -6.86 10.12 -4.08
N ALA A 163 -7.06 9.22 -3.11
CA ALA A 163 -6.10 8.98 -2.04
C ALA A 163 -4.77 8.46 -2.58
N LEU A 164 -4.80 7.52 -3.53
CA LEU A 164 -3.61 7.00 -4.19
C LEU A 164 -2.88 8.10 -4.97
N PHE A 165 -3.61 8.90 -5.75
CA PHE A 165 -3.03 10.04 -6.47
C PHE A 165 -2.39 11.05 -5.52
N ALA A 166 -3.06 11.41 -4.43
CA ALA A 166 -2.52 12.31 -3.42
C ALA A 166 -1.25 11.75 -2.77
N PHE A 167 -1.24 10.45 -2.44
CA PHE A 167 -0.07 9.77 -1.91
C PHE A 167 1.12 9.80 -2.88
N VAL A 168 0.91 9.42 -4.14
CA VAL A 168 1.97 9.42 -5.16
C VAL A 168 2.44 10.84 -5.48
N ALA A 169 1.55 11.83 -5.48
CA ALA A 169 1.92 13.23 -5.64
C ALA A 169 2.78 13.73 -4.47
N LEU A 170 2.47 13.32 -3.23
CA LEU A 170 3.31 13.61 -2.07
C LEU A 170 4.69 12.95 -2.18
N GLU A 171 4.75 11.71 -2.67
CA GLU A 171 6.01 10.97 -2.85
C GLU A 171 6.90 11.59 -3.94
N LEU A 172 6.33 11.95 -5.08
CA LEU A 172 7.10 12.28 -6.29
C LEU A 172 7.22 13.78 -6.60
N ALA A 173 6.27 14.61 -6.13
CA ALA A 173 6.21 16.02 -6.51
C ALA A 173 6.42 16.98 -5.33
N HIS A 174 6.39 16.51 -4.08
CA HIS A 174 6.61 17.38 -2.94
C HIS A 174 8.07 17.85 -2.90
N PRO A 175 8.37 19.16 -2.72
CA PRO A 175 9.74 19.70 -2.80
C PRO A 175 10.72 19.16 -1.76
N ARG A 176 10.18 18.53 -0.70
CA ARG A 176 10.91 17.73 0.28
C ARG A 176 10.25 16.35 0.31
N PRO A 177 10.57 15.48 -0.66
CA PRO A 177 10.11 14.11 -0.59
C PRO A 177 10.89 13.42 0.54
N ALA A 178 10.20 12.54 1.26
CA ALA A 178 10.71 11.82 2.41
C ALA A 178 11.99 11.02 2.16
#